data_AF-A0A960L605-F1
#
_entry.id   AF-A0A960L605-F1
#
_cell.length_a   1.000
_cell.length_b   1.000
_cell.length_c   1.000
_cell.angle_alpha   90.00
_cell.angle_beta   90.00
_cell.angle_gamma   90.00
#
_symmetry.space_group_name_H-M   'P 1'
#
loop_
_entity.id
_entity.type
_entity.pdbx_description
1 polymer ?
#
loop_
_entity_poly.entity_id
_entity_poly.type
_entity_poly.pdbx_seq_one_letter_code
_entity_poly.pdbx_strand_id
1 'polypeptide(L)'
;MPSRPAASLVVAVLILATAGLPATAYDLGRDKFRQLEEVLPTPNAYRTASGAPGHDYWQQRADYDIKVHLDDEQQRIEGSETITYTNVSPDQLRYLWLQLDANLFDPTGPGALTQTAPDFEKFPYRDLAQILALRKFQGGDRITSVAAEDGTPLAHTIVQTMMRVDLPKPLESGETMKFSVQWSYPINDAKVMGGRSGYEHFDADDNYIYEIAQFYPRMVAYMDATGWQHKQFLGRGEFTLDFGDYHVEITAPADHVVGATGVLQNPDAVLAPAWKDRLDQAETADKPVFIITPAEAKANESSRATGEKTWIFEAENVRDFAFASSRKFIWDAQRHDVEGNHVLAMSFYPNEAEPLWSRYSTAAIVHTLDVYSRYTFPYPYPVAISVNGPV
;
A
#
# COMPACT_ATOMS: atom_id res chain seq x y z
N MET A 1 -87.47 34.60 -10.57
CA MET A 1 -86.75 33.53 -9.85
C MET A 1 -86.93 32.23 -10.62
N PRO A 2 -86.00 31.85 -11.51
CA PRO A 2 -86.08 30.61 -12.24
C PRO A 2 -85.24 29.50 -11.60
N SER A 3 -85.83 28.31 -11.62
CA SER A 3 -85.30 27.00 -11.27
C SER A 3 -84.06 26.62 -12.07
N ARG A 4 -83.02 26.16 -11.38
CA ARG A 4 -81.83 25.53 -11.99
C ARG A 4 -82.12 24.07 -12.33
N PRO A 5 -81.86 23.59 -13.56
CA PRO A 5 -81.68 22.17 -13.82
C PRO A 5 -80.21 21.78 -13.67
N ALA A 6 -79.98 20.58 -13.13
CA ALA A 6 -78.68 19.95 -13.01
C ALA A 6 -78.16 19.53 -14.39
N ALA A 7 -76.97 20.01 -14.76
CA ALA A 7 -76.24 19.52 -15.93
C ALA A 7 -75.28 18.41 -15.47
N SER A 8 -75.52 17.18 -15.95
CA SER A 8 -74.57 16.07 -15.85
C SER A 8 -73.40 16.34 -16.80
N LEU A 9 -72.19 16.43 -16.25
CA LEU A 9 -70.96 16.48 -17.03
C LEU A 9 -70.46 15.05 -17.24
N VAL A 10 -70.61 14.54 -18.46
CA VAL A 10 -70.00 13.28 -18.89
C VAL A 10 -68.50 13.54 -19.08
N VAL A 11 -67.67 12.95 -18.23
CA VAL A 11 -66.21 12.93 -18.39
C VAL A 11 -65.87 11.85 -19.42
N ALA A 12 -65.52 12.27 -20.63
CA ALA A 12 -64.92 11.40 -21.63
C ALA A 12 -63.44 11.15 -21.23
N VAL A 13 -63.15 9.97 -20.71
CA VAL A 13 -61.77 9.52 -20.47
C VAL A 13 -61.16 9.11 -21.81
N LEU A 14 -60.29 9.97 -22.37
CA LEU A 14 -59.41 9.59 -23.47
C LEU A 14 -58.34 8.62 -22.92
N ILE A 15 -58.49 7.33 -23.17
CA ILE A 15 -57.41 6.37 -22.98
C ILE A 15 -56.49 6.50 -24.21
N LEU A 16 -55.40 7.26 -24.09
CA LEU A 16 -54.29 7.16 -25.02
C LEU A 16 -53.60 5.81 -24.78
N ALA A 17 -53.85 4.84 -25.65
CA ALA A 17 -53.02 3.66 -25.76
C ALA A 17 -51.66 4.09 -26.35
N THR A 18 -50.70 4.40 -25.49
CA THR A 18 -49.29 4.47 -25.90
C THR A 18 -48.85 3.06 -26.23
N ALA A 19 -48.75 2.75 -27.52
CA ALA A 19 -48.03 1.58 -27.98
C ALA A 19 -46.58 1.74 -27.51
N GLY A 20 -46.23 1.09 -26.41
CA GLY A 20 -44.84 0.98 -25.97
C GLY A 20 -44.06 0.28 -27.07
N LEU A 21 -43.23 1.02 -27.79
CA LEU A 21 -42.12 0.42 -28.51
C LEU A 21 -41.34 -0.42 -27.46
N PRO A 22 -41.04 -1.69 -27.72
CA PRO A 22 -40.17 -2.43 -26.82
C PRO A 22 -38.86 -1.65 -26.80
N ALA A 23 -38.54 -1.04 -25.66
CA ALA A 23 -37.18 -0.64 -25.37
C ALA A 23 -36.40 -1.96 -25.33
N THR A 24 -35.86 -2.37 -26.47
CA THR A 24 -34.80 -3.37 -26.51
C THR A 24 -33.70 -2.79 -25.66
N ALA A 25 -33.59 -3.24 -24.42
CA ALA A 25 -32.38 -3.10 -23.66
C ALA A 25 -31.29 -3.69 -24.56
N TYR A 26 -30.48 -2.83 -25.18
CA TYR A 26 -29.34 -3.28 -25.95
C TYR A 26 -28.49 -4.11 -24.98
N ASP A 27 -28.28 -5.39 -25.32
CA ASP A 27 -27.38 -6.27 -24.57
C ASP A 27 -25.96 -5.73 -24.75
N LEU A 28 -25.56 -4.85 -23.83
CA LEU A 28 -24.28 -4.14 -23.84
C LEU A 28 -23.07 -5.09 -23.77
N GLY A 29 -23.28 -6.39 -23.49
CA GLY A 29 -22.20 -7.33 -23.17
C GLY A 29 -21.79 -8.30 -24.27
N ARG A 30 -22.40 -8.31 -25.47
CA ARG A 30 -22.21 -9.42 -26.43
C ARG A 30 -21.82 -9.07 -27.87
N ASP A 31 -21.79 -7.80 -28.28
CA ASP A 31 -21.39 -7.46 -29.65
C ASP A 31 -19.86 -7.49 -29.82
N LYS A 32 -19.35 -8.52 -30.51
CA LYS A 32 -17.92 -8.71 -30.81
C LYS A 32 -17.39 -7.73 -31.87
N PHE A 33 -18.26 -7.01 -32.57
CA PHE A 33 -17.92 -6.00 -33.58
C PHE A 33 -18.21 -4.57 -33.11
N ARG A 34 -18.50 -4.39 -31.82
CA ARG A 34 -18.71 -3.07 -31.25
C ARG A 34 -17.52 -2.17 -31.53
N GLN A 35 -17.79 -0.96 -31.99
CA GLN A 35 -16.74 0.03 -32.21
C GLN A 35 -16.10 0.39 -30.87
N LEU A 36 -14.77 0.25 -30.77
CA LEU A 36 -14.03 0.55 -29.54
C LEU A 36 -14.16 2.02 -29.12
N GLU A 37 -14.42 2.90 -30.08
CA GLU A 37 -14.67 4.34 -29.89
C GLU A 37 -15.86 4.63 -28.94
N GLU A 38 -16.82 3.70 -28.82
CA GLU A 38 -17.94 3.83 -27.88
C GLU A 38 -17.61 3.46 -26.44
N VAL A 39 -16.48 2.77 -26.22
CA VAL A 39 -16.10 2.18 -24.93
C VAL A 39 -14.85 2.86 -24.37
N LEU A 40 -13.97 3.36 -25.24
CA LEU A 40 -12.73 4.03 -24.87
C LEU A 40 -12.94 5.54 -24.68
N PRO A 41 -12.24 6.19 -23.74
CA PRO A 41 -12.30 7.64 -23.59
C PRO A 41 -11.82 8.36 -24.86
N THR A 42 -12.46 9.47 -25.20
CA THR A 42 -11.98 10.35 -26.28
C THR A 42 -10.60 10.90 -25.93
N PRO A 43 -9.61 10.83 -26.85
CA PRO A 43 -8.30 11.41 -26.64
C PRO A 43 -8.36 12.92 -26.37
N ASN A 44 -7.44 13.44 -25.57
CA ASN A 44 -7.36 14.86 -25.21
C ASN A 44 -5.89 15.31 -25.06
N ALA A 45 -5.66 16.52 -24.56
CA ALA A 45 -4.31 17.06 -24.38
C ALA A 45 -3.49 16.33 -23.30
N TYR A 46 -4.16 15.69 -22.34
CA TYR A 46 -3.55 14.90 -21.26
C TYR A 46 -3.22 13.47 -21.71
N ARG A 47 -4.05 12.85 -22.56
CA ARG A 47 -3.86 11.48 -23.05
C ARG A 47 -4.15 11.35 -24.55
N THR A 48 -3.14 10.90 -25.28
CA THR A 48 -3.24 10.66 -26.73
C THR A 48 -4.13 9.46 -27.06
N ALA A 49 -4.44 9.25 -28.34
CA ALA A 49 -5.23 8.08 -28.79
C ALA A 49 -4.59 6.72 -28.49
N SER A 50 -3.29 6.70 -28.18
CA SER A 50 -2.58 5.49 -27.74
C SER A 50 -2.72 5.21 -26.23
N GLY A 51 -3.29 6.16 -25.47
CA GLY A 51 -3.29 6.15 -24.00
C GLY A 51 -2.02 6.71 -23.37
N ALA A 52 -0.97 6.97 -24.16
CA ALA A 52 0.26 7.60 -23.68
C ALA A 52 0.02 9.05 -23.22
N PRO A 53 0.83 9.55 -22.25
CA PRO A 53 0.86 10.96 -21.85
C PRO A 53 0.89 11.91 -23.05
N GLY A 54 -0.03 12.87 -23.07
CA GLY A 54 -0.06 13.97 -24.03
C GLY A 54 0.85 15.13 -23.61
N HIS A 55 0.82 16.22 -24.37
CA HIS A 55 1.69 17.37 -24.15
C HIS A 55 1.35 18.18 -22.88
N ASP A 56 0.10 18.07 -22.40
CA ASP A 56 -0.35 18.73 -21.18
C ASP A 56 -0.45 17.77 -19.99
N TYR A 57 0.05 16.52 -20.11
CA TYR A 57 -0.03 15.52 -19.05
C TYR A 57 0.61 16.00 -17.74
N TRP A 58 -0.07 15.73 -16.63
CA TRP A 58 0.37 16.05 -15.29
C TRP A 58 0.22 14.84 -14.38
N GLN A 59 1.02 14.80 -13.32
CA GLN A 59 0.96 13.80 -12.27
C GLN A 59 1.29 14.50 -10.96
N GLN A 60 0.52 14.22 -9.92
CA GLN A 60 0.77 14.80 -8.60
C GLN A 60 2.04 14.22 -7.99
N ARG A 61 2.54 14.88 -6.94
CA ARG A 61 3.69 14.41 -6.18
C ARG A 61 3.38 14.42 -4.70
N ALA A 62 3.79 13.36 -4.00
CA ALA A 62 3.61 13.21 -2.56
C ALA A 62 4.90 12.72 -1.93
N ASP A 63 5.62 13.60 -1.26
CA ASP A 63 6.85 13.28 -0.52
C ASP A 63 6.54 13.04 0.96
N TYR A 64 7.28 12.13 1.59
CA TYR A 64 7.01 11.65 2.95
C TYR A 64 8.27 11.68 3.83
N ASP A 65 8.11 12.22 5.04
CA ASP A 65 9.02 12.00 6.18
C ASP A 65 8.23 11.17 7.21
N ILE A 66 8.59 9.91 7.39
CA ILE A 66 7.87 8.94 8.23
C ILE A 66 8.76 8.51 9.38
N LYS A 67 8.21 8.52 10.59
CA LYS A 67 8.79 7.89 11.77
C LYS A 67 7.83 6.82 12.25
N VAL A 68 8.31 5.59 12.33
CA VAL A 68 7.50 4.44 12.74
C VAL A 68 8.20 3.68 13.85
N HIS A 69 7.43 3.26 14.84
CA HIS A 69 7.85 2.42 15.95
C HIS A 69 7.12 1.08 15.85
N LEU A 70 7.89 0.00 15.82
CA LEU A 70 7.41 -1.38 15.86
C LEU A 70 7.49 -1.89 17.30
N ASP A 71 6.33 -2.02 17.96
CA ASP A 71 6.20 -2.61 19.27
C ASP A 71 6.10 -4.15 19.13
N ASP A 72 7.23 -4.84 19.34
CA ASP A 72 7.31 -6.31 19.29
C ASP A 72 6.64 -7.00 20.48
N GLU A 73 6.36 -6.29 21.58
CA GLU A 73 5.67 -6.87 22.74
C GLU A 73 4.15 -6.90 22.52
N GLN A 74 3.59 -5.82 21.96
CA GLN A 74 2.16 -5.67 21.72
C GLN A 74 1.74 -6.01 20.29
N GLN A 75 2.71 -6.30 19.40
CA GLN A 75 2.53 -6.47 17.96
C GLN A 75 1.73 -5.30 17.39
N ARG A 76 2.25 -4.08 17.56
CA ARG A 76 1.58 -2.83 17.18
C ARG A 76 2.55 -1.91 16.44
N ILE A 77 1.98 -1.10 15.55
CA ILE A 77 2.70 0.02 14.93
C ILE A 77 2.16 1.33 15.47
N GLU A 78 3.08 2.24 15.78
CA GLU A 78 2.83 3.66 16.02
C GLU A 78 3.61 4.47 15.01
N GLY A 79 2.97 5.46 14.39
CA GLY A 79 3.59 6.24 13.34
C GLY A 79 3.25 7.72 13.41
N SER A 80 4.18 8.53 12.94
CA SER A 80 3.98 9.93 12.62
C SER A 80 4.62 10.23 11.28
N GLU A 81 3.93 10.99 10.44
CA GLU A 81 4.43 11.37 9.13
C GLU A 81 4.21 12.85 8.90
N THR A 82 5.07 13.41 8.06
CA THR A 82 4.84 14.68 7.40
C THR A 82 4.76 14.44 5.91
N ILE A 83 3.63 14.81 5.32
CA ILE A 83 3.38 14.70 3.89
C ILE A 83 3.57 16.07 3.26
N THR A 84 4.38 16.13 2.21
CA THR A 84 4.50 17.29 1.34
C THR A 84 3.82 16.97 0.01
N TYR A 85 2.63 17.52 -0.21
CA TYR A 85 1.83 17.28 -1.40
C TYR A 85 1.91 18.45 -2.36
N THR A 86 2.35 18.21 -3.59
CA THR A 86 2.42 19.22 -4.66
C THR A 86 1.29 19.02 -5.65
N ASN A 87 0.47 20.06 -5.83
CA ASN A 87 -0.60 20.07 -6.82
C ASN A 87 -0.06 20.48 -8.19
N VAL A 88 0.21 19.52 -9.06
CA VAL A 88 0.61 19.70 -10.46
C VAL A 88 -0.60 19.79 -11.40
N SER A 89 -1.80 19.44 -10.92
CA SER A 89 -3.02 19.55 -11.72
C SER A 89 -3.37 21.01 -12.05
N PRO A 90 -4.14 21.28 -13.13
CA PRO A 90 -4.67 22.63 -13.41
C PRO A 90 -5.82 23.03 -12.48
N ASP A 91 -6.29 22.11 -11.64
CA ASP A 91 -7.44 22.31 -10.76
C ASP A 91 -7.02 22.93 -9.42
N GLN A 92 -7.93 23.72 -8.86
CA GLN A 92 -7.81 24.20 -7.49
C GLN A 92 -8.37 23.15 -6.52
N LEU A 93 -7.52 22.59 -5.65
CA LEU A 93 -7.90 21.54 -4.71
C LEU A 93 -8.33 22.14 -3.36
N ARG A 94 -9.49 21.75 -2.85
CA ARG A 94 -10.01 22.24 -1.55
C ARG A 94 -9.87 21.25 -0.40
N TYR A 95 -9.55 20.02 -0.74
CA TYR A 95 -9.38 18.91 0.18
C TYR A 95 -8.42 17.90 -0.44
N LEU A 96 -7.76 17.14 0.42
CA LEU A 96 -6.88 16.02 0.07
C LEU A 96 -7.51 14.72 0.58
N TRP A 97 -7.18 13.60 -0.08
CA TRP A 97 -7.61 12.27 0.35
C TRP A 97 -6.41 11.39 0.70
N LEU A 98 -6.58 10.62 1.77
CA LEU A 98 -5.64 9.61 2.25
C LEU A 98 -6.34 8.25 2.30
N GLN A 99 -5.61 7.18 2.00
CA GLN A 99 -6.00 5.79 2.17
C GLN A 99 -5.60 5.34 3.57
N LEU A 100 -6.52 4.69 4.27
CA LEU A 100 -6.35 4.10 5.60
C LEU A 100 -6.52 2.58 5.47
N ASP A 101 -5.52 1.90 4.94
CA ASP A 101 -5.62 0.49 4.55
C ASP A 101 -5.77 -0.46 5.73
N ALA A 102 -5.24 -0.12 6.90
CA ALA A 102 -5.42 -0.94 8.10
C ALA A 102 -6.89 -1.01 8.52
N ASN A 103 -7.74 -0.05 8.12
CA ASN A 103 -9.20 -0.09 8.30
C ASN A 103 -9.88 -1.24 7.53
N LEU A 104 -9.17 -1.96 6.66
CA LEU A 104 -9.64 -3.25 6.14
C LEU A 104 -9.99 -4.22 7.28
N PHE A 105 -9.21 -4.18 8.37
CA PHE A 105 -9.36 -5.04 9.54
C PHE A 105 -10.22 -4.43 10.64
N ASP A 106 -10.85 -3.28 10.42
CA ASP A 106 -11.87 -2.76 11.32
C ASP A 106 -13.08 -3.71 11.29
N PRO A 107 -13.52 -4.28 12.44
CA PRO A 107 -14.65 -5.22 12.49
C PRO A 107 -15.98 -4.61 12.06
N THR A 108 -16.07 -3.28 12.00
CA THR A 108 -17.23 -2.51 11.53
C THR A 108 -17.02 -1.90 10.13
N GLY A 109 -15.83 -2.10 9.54
CA GLY A 109 -15.43 -1.56 8.25
C GLY A 109 -15.96 -2.33 7.04
N PRO A 110 -15.76 -1.81 5.81
CA PRO A 110 -16.24 -2.43 4.58
C PRO A 110 -15.61 -3.80 4.33
N GLY A 111 -14.38 -4.02 4.80
CA GLY A 111 -13.70 -5.32 4.73
C GLY A 111 -14.45 -6.44 5.44
N ALA A 112 -15.14 -6.14 6.55
CA ALA A 112 -15.97 -7.08 7.28
C ALA A 112 -17.41 -7.14 6.74
N LEU A 113 -17.97 -5.99 6.33
CA LEU A 113 -19.38 -5.87 5.97
C LEU A 113 -19.73 -6.29 4.53
N THR A 114 -18.74 -6.42 3.65
CA THR A 114 -18.95 -6.74 2.22
C THR A 114 -18.57 -8.17 1.83
N GLN A 115 -18.15 -8.98 2.80
CA GLN A 115 -17.79 -10.38 2.53
C GLN A 115 -19.03 -11.21 2.21
N THR A 116 -18.89 -12.09 1.22
CA THR A 116 -19.93 -13.09 0.93
C THR A 116 -19.90 -14.15 2.04
N ALA A 117 -21.09 -14.53 2.53
CA ALA A 117 -21.18 -15.60 3.50
C ALA A 117 -20.60 -16.90 2.91
N PRO A 118 -19.80 -17.66 3.68
CA PRO A 118 -19.21 -18.89 3.18
C PRO A 118 -20.27 -19.96 2.94
N ASP A 119 -19.95 -20.93 2.08
CA ASP A 119 -20.72 -22.16 1.94
C ASP A 119 -20.47 -23.06 3.15
N PHE A 120 -21.50 -23.24 3.98
CA PHE A 120 -21.42 -24.02 5.22
C PHE A 120 -21.38 -25.54 4.98
N GLU A 121 -21.67 -26.03 3.77
CA GLU A 121 -21.59 -27.48 3.47
C GLU A 121 -20.14 -27.96 3.30
N LYS A 122 -19.24 -27.07 2.84
CA LYS A 122 -17.83 -27.37 2.59
C LYS A 122 -16.94 -26.31 3.24
N PHE A 123 -17.02 -26.22 4.55
CA PHE A 123 -16.33 -25.20 5.32
C PHE A 123 -15.06 -25.75 6.00
N PRO A 124 -13.86 -25.44 5.49
CA PRO A 124 -12.62 -25.95 6.07
C PRO A 124 -12.33 -25.26 7.42
N TYR A 125 -11.68 -25.99 8.34
CA TYR A 125 -11.34 -25.46 9.68
C TYR A 125 -10.49 -24.19 9.64
N ARG A 126 -9.62 -24.04 8.62
CA ARG A 126 -8.81 -22.84 8.42
C ARG A 126 -9.69 -21.60 8.23
N ASP A 127 -10.74 -21.69 7.44
CA ASP A 127 -11.64 -20.55 7.19
C ASP A 127 -12.44 -20.20 8.45
N LEU A 128 -12.81 -21.20 9.26
CA LEU A 128 -13.42 -20.96 10.56
C LEU A 128 -12.48 -20.21 11.51
N ALA A 129 -11.22 -20.64 11.59
CA ALA A 129 -10.20 -19.98 12.41
C ALA A 129 -10.00 -18.53 11.98
N GLN A 130 -9.91 -18.28 10.67
CA GLN A 130 -9.79 -16.93 10.10
C GLN A 130 -10.99 -16.05 10.48
N ILE A 131 -12.23 -16.51 10.30
CA ILE A 131 -13.44 -15.75 10.68
C ILE A 131 -13.44 -15.43 12.17
N LEU A 132 -13.07 -16.39 13.02
CA LEU A 132 -13.03 -16.19 14.47
C LEU A 132 -11.94 -15.20 14.88
N ALA A 133 -10.78 -15.23 14.22
CA ALA A 133 -9.69 -14.29 14.45
C ALA A 133 -10.10 -12.87 14.05
N LEU A 134 -10.61 -12.68 12.81
CA LEU A 134 -11.06 -11.38 12.29
C LEU A 134 -12.16 -10.76 13.15
N ARG A 135 -13.07 -11.55 13.73
CA ARG A 135 -14.12 -11.04 14.62
C ARG A 135 -13.62 -10.52 15.96
N LYS A 136 -12.50 -11.06 16.44
CA LYS A 136 -11.90 -10.67 17.73
C LYS A 136 -10.90 -9.54 17.56
N PHE A 137 -10.18 -9.54 16.45
CA PHE A 137 -9.17 -8.56 16.12
C PHE A 137 -9.77 -7.16 16.03
N GLN A 138 -9.21 -6.22 16.79
CA GLN A 138 -9.62 -4.82 16.79
C GLN A 138 -8.68 -4.03 15.88
N GLY A 139 -8.66 -4.39 14.60
CA GLY A 139 -7.85 -3.71 13.59
C GLY A 139 -8.38 -2.33 13.22
N GLY A 140 -7.64 -1.64 12.36
CA GLY A 140 -7.96 -0.28 11.93
C GLY A 140 -7.00 0.78 12.45
N ASP A 141 -6.77 1.78 11.61
CA ASP A 141 -6.01 2.98 11.93
C ASP A 141 -6.71 3.80 13.00
N ARG A 142 -6.00 4.04 14.10
CA ARG A 142 -6.35 5.05 15.07
C ARG A 142 -5.60 6.34 14.75
N ILE A 143 -6.25 7.26 14.05
CA ILE A 143 -5.74 8.61 13.79
C ILE A 143 -5.85 9.44 15.08
N THR A 144 -4.72 9.90 15.59
CA THR A 144 -4.64 10.70 16.83
C THR A 144 -4.45 12.19 16.56
N SER A 145 -3.85 12.54 15.43
CA SER A 145 -3.62 13.94 15.03
C SER A 145 -3.58 14.08 13.51
N VAL A 146 -4.15 15.18 13.02
CA VAL A 146 -3.94 15.70 11.65
C VAL A 146 -3.73 17.21 11.79
N ALA A 147 -2.56 17.71 11.41
CA ALA A 147 -2.19 19.10 11.67
C ALA A 147 -1.38 19.71 10.52
N ALA A 148 -1.55 21.01 10.27
CA ALA A 148 -0.72 21.78 9.35
C ALA A 148 0.72 21.90 9.91
N GLU A 149 1.64 22.41 9.08
CA GLU A 149 3.05 22.59 9.47
C GLU A 149 3.25 23.46 10.72
N ASP A 150 2.37 24.44 10.96
CA ASP A 150 2.41 25.29 12.16
C ASP A 150 1.78 24.64 13.42
N GLY A 151 1.35 23.38 13.32
CA GLY A 151 0.69 22.64 14.39
C GLY A 151 -0.82 22.89 14.51
N THR A 152 -1.41 23.73 13.65
CA THR A 152 -2.86 23.98 13.66
C THR A 152 -3.61 22.71 13.26
N PRO A 153 -4.58 22.22 14.06
CA PRO A 153 -5.38 21.06 13.69
C PRO A 153 -6.15 21.28 12.38
N LEU A 154 -6.09 20.29 11.49
CA LEU A 154 -6.85 20.29 10.24
C LEU A 154 -8.17 19.54 10.39
N ALA A 155 -9.24 20.13 9.88
CA ALA A 155 -10.53 19.47 9.80
C ALA A 155 -10.41 18.25 8.88
N HIS A 156 -10.88 17.10 9.35
CA HIS A 156 -10.84 15.87 8.58
C HIS A 156 -12.07 15.00 8.85
N THR A 157 -12.36 14.09 7.93
CA THR A 157 -13.43 13.11 8.07
C THR A 157 -12.94 11.76 7.59
N ILE A 158 -12.96 10.77 8.48
CA ILE A 158 -12.70 9.38 8.13
C ILE A 158 -13.99 8.78 7.55
N VAL A 159 -13.88 8.22 6.36
CA VAL A 159 -14.92 7.52 5.63
C VAL A 159 -14.42 6.11 5.34
N GLN A 160 -14.63 5.21 6.31
CA GLN A 160 -14.18 3.82 6.23
C GLN A 160 -12.67 3.73 5.96
N THR A 161 -12.23 3.18 4.83
CA THR A 161 -10.81 3.01 4.45
C THR A 161 -10.19 4.26 3.82
N MET A 162 -10.87 5.40 3.92
CA MET A 162 -10.44 6.67 3.33
C MET A 162 -10.55 7.78 4.36
N MET A 163 -9.72 8.81 4.24
CA MET A 163 -9.80 10.03 5.04
C MET A 163 -9.72 11.26 4.15
N ARG A 164 -10.68 12.17 4.31
CA ARG A 164 -10.66 13.49 3.66
C ARG A 164 -10.09 14.51 4.64
N VAL A 165 -9.09 15.27 4.20
CA VAL A 165 -8.52 16.40 4.94
C VAL A 165 -8.95 17.69 4.24
N ASP A 166 -9.67 18.57 4.94
CA ASP A 166 -10.15 19.83 4.41
C ASP A 166 -9.05 20.90 4.54
N LEU A 167 -8.74 21.57 3.42
CA LEU A 167 -7.69 22.57 3.40
C LEU A 167 -8.21 23.93 3.89
N PRO A 168 -7.47 24.66 4.75
CA PRO A 168 -7.88 25.98 5.21
C PRO A 168 -8.02 27.01 4.09
N LYS A 169 -7.22 26.83 3.03
CA LYS A 169 -7.27 27.57 1.78
C LYS A 169 -7.16 26.59 0.62
N PRO A 170 -7.80 26.86 -0.51
CA PRO A 170 -7.61 26.03 -1.68
C PRO A 170 -6.14 26.03 -2.12
N LEU A 171 -5.65 24.87 -2.55
CA LEU A 171 -4.31 24.64 -3.07
C LEU A 171 -4.34 24.85 -4.59
N GLU A 172 -3.68 25.90 -5.07
CA GLU A 172 -3.63 26.22 -6.50
C GLU A 172 -2.67 25.31 -7.27
N SER A 173 -2.73 25.39 -8.60
CA SER A 173 -1.76 24.69 -9.46
C SER A 173 -0.34 25.18 -9.21
N GLY A 174 0.59 24.24 -9.06
CA GLY A 174 1.99 24.45 -8.70
C GLY A 174 2.26 24.68 -7.22
N GLU A 175 1.23 24.79 -6.37
CA GLU A 175 1.40 25.00 -4.94
C GLU A 175 1.60 23.67 -4.18
N THR A 176 2.20 23.78 -3.00
CA THR A 176 2.47 22.66 -2.10
C THR A 176 1.77 22.86 -0.75
N MET A 177 1.20 21.78 -0.22
CA MET A 177 0.69 21.71 1.15
C MET A 177 1.54 20.73 1.96
N LYS A 178 2.02 21.19 3.13
CA LYS A 178 2.71 20.34 4.09
C LYS A 178 1.86 20.18 5.35
N PHE A 179 1.63 18.93 5.74
CA PHE A 179 0.83 18.59 6.92
C PHE A 179 1.32 17.28 7.52
N SER A 180 0.91 17.02 8.75
CA SER A 180 1.31 15.84 9.52
C SER A 180 0.12 14.99 9.92
N VAL A 181 0.34 13.68 10.01
CA VAL A 181 -0.62 12.70 10.50
C VAL A 181 0.06 11.84 11.55
N GLN A 182 -0.63 11.56 12.65
CA GLN A 182 -0.20 10.57 13.64
C GLN A 182 -1.24 9.46 13.69
N TRP A 183 -0.77 8.22 13.63
CA TRP A 183 -1.61 7.03 13.58
C TRP A 183 -1.00 5.88 14.37
N SER A 184 -1.82 4.87 14.60
CA SER A 184 -1.36 3.59 15.14
C SER A 184 -2.39 2.51 14.89
N TYR A 185 -1.96 1.25 14.83
CA TYR A 185 -2.87 0.12 14.67
C TYR A 185 -2.19 -1.17 15.15
N PRO A 186 -2.96 -2.15 15.67
CA PRO A 186 -2.42 -3.48 15.97
C PRO A 186 -2.11 -4.22 14.67
N ILE A 187 -0.99 -4.95 14.63
CA ILE A 187 -0.57 -5.72 13.46
C ILE A 187 -1.36 -7.04 13.45
N ASN A 188 -1.84 -7.44 12.28
CA ASN A 188 -2.57 -8.69 12.11
C ASN A 188 -1.62 -9.89 12.02
N ASP A 189 -1.98 -11.02 12.63
CA ASP A 189 -1.42 -12.33 12.30
C ASP A 189 -1.82 -12.69 10.86
N ALA A 190 -0.87 -12.58 9.93
CA ALA A 190 -1.12 -12.81 8.51
C ALA A 190 -1.20 -14.30 8.16
N LYS A 191 -0.68 -15.22 8.98
CA LYS A 191 -0.86 -16.66 8.75
C LYS A 191 -2.30 -17.10 9.01
N VAL A 192 -2.97 -16.45 9.95
CA VAL A 192 -4.37 -16.72 10.29
C VAL A 192 -5.32 -15.85 9.49
N MET A 193 -5.08 -14.54 9.44
CA MET A 193 -6.01 -13.57 8.85
C MET A 193 -5.74 -13.30 7.37
N GLY A 194 -4.57 -13.66 6.86
CA GLY A 194 -4.10 -13.21 5.54
C GLY A 194 -3.87 -11.70 5.52
N GLY A 195 -3.75 -11.15 4.32
CA GLY A 195 -3.51 -9.73 4.11
C GLY A 195 -2.26 -9.49 3.28
N ARG A 196 -1.86 -8.23 3.17
CA ARG A 196 -0.63 -7.79 2.49
C ARG A 196 0.39 -7.18 3.44
N SER A 197 0.12 -7.35 4.73
CA SER A 197 0.83 -6.78 5.85
C SER A 197 0.50 -7.67 7.04
N GLY A 198 1.42 -7.83 7.98
CA GLY A 198 1.18 -8.61 9.19
C GLY A 198 2.45 -9.23 9.76
N TYR A 199 2.24 -10.10 10.75
CA TYR A 199 3.30 -10.95 11.30
C TYR A 199 3.00 -12.44 11.14
N GLU A 200 4.06 -13.25 11.21
CA GLU A 200 4.01 -14.68 11.54
C GLU A 200 4.67 -14.90 12.90
N HIS A 201 4.01 -15.67 13.77
CA HIS A 201 4.55 -16.10 15.06
C HIS A 201 5.16 -17.51 14.95
N PHE A 202 6.33 -17.70 15.54
CA PHE A 202 7.07 -18.96 15.55
C PHE A 202 6.99 -19.60 16.93
N ASP A 203 6.04 -20.52 17.13
CA ASP A 203 5.79 -21.19 18.42
C ASP A 203 7.04 -21.84 19.06
N ALA A 204 8.01 -22.27 18.24
CA ALA A 204 9.18 -23.02 18.69
C ALA A 204 10.16 -22.18 19.52
N ASP A 205 10.24 -20.87 19.23
CA ASP A 205 11.18 -19.95 19.87
C ASP A 205 10.54 -18.61 20.25
N ASP A 206 9.22 -18.50 20.09
CA ASP A 206 8.38 -17.35 20.42
C ASP A 206 8.67 -16.09 19.58
N ASN A 207 9.42 -16.20 18.48
CA ASN A 207 9.77 -15.04 17.68
C ASN A 207 8.72 -14.68 16.63
N TYR A 208 8.88 -13.48 16.04
CA TYR A 208 8.02 -12.97 15.00
C TYR A 208 8.82 -12.58 13.76
N ILE A 209 8.22 -12.75 12.58
CA ILE A 209 8.63 -12.07 11.36
C ILE A 209 7.52 -11.10 10.99
N TYR A 210 7.87 -9.82 10.85
CA TYR A 210 6.97 -8.77 10.41
C TYR A 210 7.23 -8.46 8.95
N GLU A 211 6.17 -8.44 8.14
CA GLU A 211 6.17 -7.90 6.78
C GLU A 211 5.10 -6.83 6.73
N ILE A 212 5.53 -5.58 6.64
CA ILE A 212 4.70 -4.41 6.89
C ILE A 212 4.64 -3.58 5.60
N ALA A 213 3.48 -3.64 4.95
CA ALA A 213 3.13 -2.77 3.83
C ALA A 213 1.80 -2.07 4.14
N GLN A 214 1.46 -1.02 3.37
CA GLN A 214 0.19 -0.31 3.50
C GLN A 214 -0.05 0.19 4.95
N PHE A 215 1.04 0.58 5.64
CA PHE A 215 1.07 0.76 7.10
C PHE A 215 0.92 2.22 7.56
N TYR A 216 0.80 3.14 6.62
CA TYR A 216 0.69 4.57 6.89
C TYR A 216 -0.46 5.18 6.07
N PRO A 217 -1.02 6.32 6.50
CA PRO A 217 -1.98 7.06 5.69
C PRO A 217 -1.35 7.50 4.35
N ARG A 218 -1.79 6.89 3.25
CA ARG A 218 -1.18 7.11 1.92
C ARG A 218 -1.98 8.10 1.09
N MET A 219 -1.34 9.09 0.47
CA MET A 219 -2.02 9.99 -0.46
C MET A 219 -2.75 9.22 -1.55
N VAL A 220 -4.04 9.51 -1.72
CA VAL A 220 -4.85 9.01 -2.82
C VAL A 220 -4.42 9.72 -4.10
N ALA A 221 -4.24 8.98 -5.19
CA ALA A 221 -3.95 9.63 -6.45
C ALA A 221 -5.11 10.51 -6.95
N TYR A 222 -4.77 11.72 -7.39
CA TYR A 222 -5.67 12.60 -8.14
C TYR A 222 -5.28 12.56 -9.61
N MET A 223 -6.21 12.20 -10.49
CA MET A 223 -5.93 11.95 -11.91
C MET A 223 -6.87 12.70 -12.84
N ASP A 224 -6.38 13.03 -14.03
CA ASP A 224 -7.14 13.60 -15.14
C ASP A 224 -8.41 12.80 -15.49
N ALA A 225 -8.34 11.47 -15.38
CA ALA A 225 -9.44 10.58 -15.79
C ALA A 225 -10.56 10.43 -14.75
N THR A 226 -10.27 10.57 -13.46
CA THR A 226 -11.23 10.22 -12.38
C THR A 226 -11.26 11.19 -11.20
N GLY A 227 -10.44 12.24 -11.20
CA GLY A 227 -10.18 13.04 -10.00
C GLY A 227 -9.56 12.16 -8.91
N TRP A 228 -10.06 12.28 -7.67
CA TRP A 228 -9.60 11.47 -6.54
C TRP A 228 -10.03 10.00 -6.68
N GLN A 229 -9.07 9.08 -6.63
CA GLN A 229 -9.34 7.64 -6.58
C GLN A 229 -9.72 7.19 -5.15
N HIS A 230 -10.87 7.62 -4.63
CA HIS A 230 -11.28 7.33 -3.25
C HIS A 230 -12.21 6.10 -3.10
N LYS A 231 -12.07 5.09 -3.96
CA LYS A 231 -12.89 3.86 -3.82
C LYS A 231 -12.41 3.07 -2.61
N GLN A 232 -13.34 2.60 -1.80
CA GLN A 232 -13.04 1.82 -0.60
C GLN A 232 -12.15 0.62 -0.90
N PHE A 233 -11.12 0.42 -0.07
CA PHE A 233 -10.25 -0.74 -0.14
C PHE A 233 -10.93 -1.96 0.46
N LEU A 234 -11.07 -3.01 -0.36
CA LEU A 234 -11.72 -4.27 0.03
C LEU A 234 -10.71 -5.43 0.08
N GLY A 235 -9.41 -5.14 0.21
CA GLY A 235 -8.34 -6.14 0.33
C GLY A 235 -7.80 -6.69 -1.00
N ARG A 236 -8.40 -6.33 -2.14
CA ARG A 236 -8.01 -6.86 -3.48
C ARG A 236 -7.66 -5.79 -4.52
N GLY A 237 -7.83 -4.51 -4.17
CA GLY A 237 -7.43 -3.41 -5.05
C GLY A 237 -5.90 -3.29 -5.12
N GLU A 238 -5.38 -2.91 -6.27
CA GLU A 238 -3.95 -2.64 -6.47
C GLU A 238 -3.66 -1.14 -6.53
N PHE A 239 -2.45 -0.79 -6.12
CA PHE A 239 -2.06 0.53 -5.67
C PHE A 239 -2.14 1.63 -6.75
N THR A 240 -3.00 2.61 -6.48
CA THR A 240 -3.17 3.83 -7.27
C THR A 240 -2.66 5.01 -6.44
N LEU A 241 -1.34 5.19 -6.44
CA LEU A 241 -0.61 6.16 -5.62
C LEU A 241 0.23 7.07 -6.52
N ASP A 242 0.50 8.28 -6.03
CA ASP A 242 1.43 9.22 -6.66
C ASP A 242 2.88 8.85 -6.32
N PHE A 243 3.83 9.33 -7.12
CA PHE A 243 5.25 9.16 -6.85
C PHE A 243 5.76 10.27 -5.92
N GLY A 244 6.80 9.95 -5.15
CA GLY A 244 7.56 10.94 -4.40
C GLY A 244 8.75 10.33 -3.68
N ASP A 245 9.42 11.17 -2.91
CA ASP A 245 10.60 10.82 -2.13
C ASP A 245 10.19 10.46 -0.70
N TYR A 246 10.87 9.47 -0.13
CA TYR A 246 10.62 8.94 1.20
C TYR A 246 11.87 9.02 2.05
N HIS A 247 11.76 9.67 3.21
CA HIS A 247 12.69 9.55 4.33
C HIS A 247 11.98 8.79 5.44
N VAL A 248 12.47 7.61 5.82
CA VAL A 248 11.77 6.74 6.77
C VAL A 248 12.70 6.30 7.90
N GLU A 249 12.31 6.64 9.12
CA GLU A 249 12.94 6.20 10.37
C GLU A 249 12.12 5.07 11.01
N ILE A 250 12.68 3.87 11.05
CA ILE A 250 12.04 2.66 11.60
C ILE A 250 12.73 2.31 12.92
N THR A 251 12.04 2.52 14.03
CA THR A 251 12.50 2.09 15.37
C THR A 251 11.95 0.70 15.67
N ALA A 252 12.85 -0.24 15.94
CA ALA A 252 12.55 -1.64 16.24
C ALA A 252 13.49 -2.15 17.35
N PRO A 253 13.21 -3.32 17.96
CA PRO A 253 14.13 -3.94 18.92
C PRO A 253 15.57 -4.02 18.39
N ALA A 254 16.56 -3.83 19.27
CA ALA A 254 17.97 -3.66 18.87
C ALA A 254 18.61 -4.94 18.27
N ASP A 255 17.96 -6.08 18.47
CA ASP A 255 18.29 -7.38 17.87
C ASP A 255 17.53 -7.63 16.55
N HIS A 256 16.60 -6.77 16.14
CA HIS A 256 15.96 -6.90 14.84
C HIS A 256 16.89 -6.43 13.73
N VAL A 257 16.84 -7.17 12.62
CA VAL A 257 17.36 -6.75 11.32
C VAL A 257 16.17 -6.20 10.54
N VAL A 258 16.35 -5.04 9.90
CA VAL A 258 15.30 -4.38 9.13
C VAL A 258 15.72 -4.28 7.68
N GLY A 259 14.88 -4.79 6.78
CA GLY A 259 15.00 -4.57 5.34
C GLY A 259 13.81 -3.75 4.87
N ALA A 260 14.02 -2.73 4.04
CA ALA A 260 12.95 -1.83 3.63
C ALA A 260 13.14 -1.32 2.19
N THR A 261 12.09 -0.73 1.63
CA THR A 261 12.20 0.09 0.42
C THR A 261 13.28 1.17 0.61
N GLY A 262 14.10 1.39 -0.42
CA GLY A 262 15.14 2.42 -0.39
C GLY A 262 16.50 1.96 0.12
N VAL A 263 17.43 2.91 0.20
CA VAL A 263 18.83 2.69 0.60
C VAL A 263 18.97 2.97 2.10
N LEU A 264 19.63 2.06 2.81
CA LEU A 264 19.97 2.22 4.23
C LEU A 264 21.00 3.33 4.41
N GLN A 265 20.67 4.35 5.20
CA GLN A 265 21.49 5.56 5.38
C GLN A 265 22.43 5.50 6.59
N ASN A 266 22.13 4.68 7.61
CA ASN A 266 22.88 4.66 8.86
C ASN A 266 23.45 3.28 9.26
N PRO A 267 24.14 2.54 8.36
CA PRO A 267 24.65 1.20 8.65
C PRO A 267 25.58 1.16 9.86
N ASP A 268 26.39 2.20 10.09
CA ASP A 268 27.31 2.30 11.24
C ASP A 268 26.60 2.29 12.61
N ALA A 269 25.33 2.76 12.65
CA ALA A 269 24.56 2.83 13.89
C ALA A 269 23.80 1.54 14.19
N VAL A 270 23.47 0.76 13.15
CA VAL A 270 22.52 -0.37 13.28
C VAL A 270 23.17 -1.74 13.08
N LEU A 271 24.23 -1.83 12.28
CA LEU A 271 24.92 -3.08 11.95
C LEU A 271 26.09 -3.36 12.87
N ALA A 272 26.33 -4.64 13.14
CA ALA A 272 27.60 -5.07 13.70
C ALA A 272 28.74 -4.82 12.69
N PRO A 273 29.99 -4.52 13.14
CA PRO A 273 31.10 -4.23 12.23
C PRO A 273 31.34 -5.31 11.16
N ALA A 274 31.25 -6.59 11.53
CA ALA A 274 31.43 -7.70 10.60
C ALA A 274 30.31 -7.78 9.54
N TRP A 275 29.08 -7.37 9.87
CA TRP A 275 27.97 -7.34 8.92
C TRP A 275 28.15 -6.17 7.95
N LYS A 276 28.56 -5.00 8.44
CA LYS A 276 28.91 -3.85 7.60
C LYS A 276 30.02 -4.20 6.61
N ASP A 277 31.12 -4.81 7.08
CA ASP A 277 32.22 -5.20 6.20
C ASP A 277 31.77 -6.15 5.08
N ARG A 278 30.80 -7.04 5.35
CA ARG A 278 30.23 -7.94 4.35
C ARG A 278 29.24 -7.23 3.42
N LEU A 279 28.54 -6.20 3.90
CA LEU A 279 27.67 -5.36 3.06
C LEU A 279 28.51 -4.60 2.04
N ASP A 280 29.61 -3.97 2.49
CA ASP A 280 30.57 -3.29 1.61
C ASP A 280 31.18 -4.26 0.57
N GLN A 281 31.39 -5.53 0.95
CA GLN A 281 31.84 -6.56 0.00
C GLN A 281 30.76 -6.91 -1.04
N ALA A 282 29.50 -7.02 -0.62
CA ALA A 282 28.38 -7.36 -1.50
C ALA A 282 28.15 -6.33 -2.62
N GLU A 283 28.49 -5.06 -2.39
CA GLU A 283 28.46 -3.99 -3.40
C GLU A 283 29.42 -4.21 -4.58
N THR A 284 30.30 -5.19 -4.51
CA THR A 284 31.24 -5.53 -5.60
C THR A 284 31.25 -7.01 -5.96
N ALA A 285 30.45 -7.83 -5.26
CA ALA A 285 30.44 -9.27 -5.42
C ALA A 285 29.62 -9.71 -6.65
N ASP A 286 30.12 -10.71 -7.38
CA ASP A 286 29.46 -11.35 -8.52
C ASP A 286 28.56 -12.53 -8.11
N LYS A 287 28.48 -12.80 -6.79
CA LYS A 287 27.69 -13.86 -6.16
C LYS A 287 27.14 -13.39 -4.83
N PRO A 288 26.08 -14.03 -4.30
CA PRO A 288 25.53 -13.66 -3.01
C PRO A 288 26.57 -13.81 -1.89
N VAL A 289 26.70 -12.74 -1.11
CA VAL A 289 27.50 -12.69 0.12
C VAL A 289 26.53 -12.67 1.28
N PHE A 290 26.69 -13.59 2.24
CA PHE A 290 25.98 -13.52 3.51
C PHE A 290 26.44 -12.30 4.28
N ILE A 291 25.54 -11.35 4.50
CA ILE A 291 25.73 -10.23 5.42
C ILE A 291 25.58 -10.76 6.86
N ILE A 292 24.48 -11.49 7.09
CA ILE A 292 24.19 -12.21 8.32
C ILE A 292 24.07 -13.69 7.99
N THR A 293 24.92 -14.52 8.59
CA THR A 293 24.95 -15.96 8.34
C THR A 293 23.83 -16.70 9.08
N PRO A 294 23.48 -17.93 8.67
CA PRO A 294 22.53 -18.78 9.40
C PRO A 294 22.87 -18.95 10.90
N ALA A 295 24.17 -19.11 11.22
CA ALA A 295 24.63 -19.26 12.59
C ALA A 295 24.48 -17.97 13.42
N GLU A 296 24.76 -16.80 12.82
CA GLU A 296 24.57 -15.50 13.48
C GLU A 296 23.08 -15.20 13.68
N ALA A 297 22.22 -15.47 12.68
CA ALA A 297 20.77 -15.36 12.81
C ALA A 297 20.24 -16.29 13.91
N LYS A 298 20.74 -17.53 13.99
CA LYS A 298 20.36 -18.49 15.04
C LYS A 298 20.78 -18.02 16.44
N ALA A 299 21.92 -17.37 16.55
CA ALA A 299 22.36 -16.78 17.81
C ALA A 299 21.51 -15.56 18.19
N ASN A 300 21.18 -14.73 17.20
CA ASN A 300 20.39 -13.52 17.39
C ASN A 300 18.96 -13.82 17.87
N GLU A 301 18.29 -14.82 17.28
CA GLU A 301 16.93 -15.23 17.69
C GLU A 301 16.86 -15.98 19.04
N SER A 302 18.01 -16.29 19.66
CA SER A 302 18.06 -17.03 20.93
C SER A 302 17.87 -16.15 22.17
N SER A 303 17.82 -14.82 21.99
CA SER A 303 17.61 -13.85 23.07
C SER A 303 16.73 -12.70 22.58
N ARG A 304 16.22 -11.90 23.51
CA ARG A 304 15.48 -10.67 23.20
C ARG A 304 16.20 -9.46 23.78
N ALA A 305 16.51 -8.50 22.92
CA ALA A 305 17.07 -7.23 23.37
C ALA A 305 16.01 -6.39 24.12
N THR A 306 16.45 -5.66 25.14
CA THR A 306 15.57 -4.69 25.87
C THR A 306 15.71 -3.26 25.36
N GLY A 307 16.66 -3.01 24.44
CA GLY A 307 16.86 -1.71 23.81
C GLY A 307 16.36 -1.73 22.38
N GLU A 308 16.35 -0.56 21.75
CA GLU A 308 15.87 -0.36 20.38
C GLU A 308 16.95 0.29 19.52
N LYS A 309 16.79 0.17 18.20
CA LYS A 309 17.57 0.86 17.19
C LYS A 309 16.64 1.49 16.16
N THR A 310 17.05 2.65 15.64
CA THR A 310 16.36 3.33 14.55
C THR A 310 17.14 3.15 13.26
N TRP A 311 16.52 2.49 12.28
CA TRP A 311 17.03 2.32 10.93
C TRP A 311 16.50 3.45 10.05
N ILE A 312 17.36 4.06 9.24
CA ILE A 312 17.00 5.20 8.40
C ILE A 312 17.13 4.79 6.94
N PHE A 313 16.07 4.95 6.16
CA PHE A 313 16.02 4.62 4.74
C PHE A 313 15.59 5.82 3.92
N GLU A 314 16.21 5.98 2.75
CA GLU A 314 15.81 6.95 1.73
C GLU A 314 15.41 6.25 0.43
N ALA A 315 14.28 6.63 -0.14
CA ALA A 315 13.83 6.14 -1.44
C ALA A 315 13.37 7.30 -2.31
N GLU A 316 14.02 7.49 -3.46
CA GLU A 316 13.70 8.56 -4.41
C GLU A 316 12.71 8.09 -5.47
N ASN A 317 11.71 8.93 -5.75
CA ASN A 317 10.72 8.75 -6.81
C ASN A 317 10.13 7.33 -6.84
N VAL A 318 9.66 6.86 -5.68
CA VAL A 318 8.92 5.60 -5.53
C VAL A 318 7.45 5.88 -5.27
N ARG A 319 6.61 4.85 -5.42
CA ARG A 319 5.15 4.96 -5.28
C ARG A 319 4.62 4.58 -3.90
N ASP A 320 5.41 3.84 -3.12
CA ASP A 320 4.98 3.25 -1.86
C ASP A 320 6.21 2.77 -1.08
N PHE A 321 6.02 2.59 0.23
CA PHE A 321 7.07 2.13 1.14
C PHE A 321 6.61 0.88 1.91
N ALA A 322 7.50 -0.09 2.04
CA ALA A 322 7.28 -1.29 2.85
C ALA A 322 8.56 -1.66 3.59
N PHE A 323 8.43 -2.34 4.71
CA PHE A 323 9.56 -2.87 5.44
C PHE A 323 9.25 -4.24 6.03
N ALA A 324 10.31 -4.99 6.34
CA ALA A 324 10.25 -6.21 7.09
C ALA A 324 11.22 -6.14 8.26
N SER A 325 10.87 -6.79 9.37
CA SER A 325 11.67 -6.78 10.58
C SER A 325 11.62 -8.11 11.29
N SER A 326 12.78 -8.62 11.70
CA SER A 326 12.87 -9.80 12.57
C SER A 326 14.28 -9.96 13.13
N ARG A 327 14.39 -10.59 14.30
CA ARG A 327 15.65 -11.14 14.80
C ARG A 327 16.06 -12.46 14.14
N LYS A 328 15.14 -13.14 13.45
CA LYS A 328 15.38 -14.42 12.77
C LYS A 328 16.11 -14.27 11.42
N PHE A 329 16.26 -13.06 10.90
CA PHE A 329 16.74 -12.85 9.54
C PHE A 329 18.21 -13.24 9.36
N ILE A 330 18.40 -14.21 8.48
CA ILE A 330 19.55 -14.34 7.58
C ILE A 330 19.40 -13.23 6.53
N TRP A 331 20.53 -12.63 6.16
CA TRP A 331 20.59 -11.61 5.12
C TRP A 331 21.74 -11.92 4.18
N ASP A 332 21.44 -12.07 2.89
CA ASP A 332 22.46 -12.09 1.84
C ASP A 332 22.18 -11.02 0.78
N ALA A 333 23.26 -10.59 0.11
CA ALA A 333 23.20 -9.55 -0.90
C ALA A 333 24.19 -9.82 -2.04
N GLN A 334 23.85 -9.35 -3.23
CA GLN A 334 24.69 -9.40 -4.42
C GLN A 334 24.47 -8.14 -5.25
N ARG A 335 25.55 -7.53 -5.74
CA ARG A 335 25.45 -6.51 -6.78
C ARG A 335 25.05 -7.12 -8.13
N HIS A 336 24.15 -6.44 -8.82
CA HIS A 336 23.80 -6.72 -10.21
C HIS A 336 23.72 -5.43 -11.03
N ASP A 337 24.39 -5.43 -12.17
CA ASP A 337 24.37 -4.30 -13.10
C ASP A 337 23.40 -4.63 -14.24
N VAL A 338 22.32 -3.85 -14.38
CA VAL A 338 21.29 -4.05 -15.39
C VAL A 338 21.09 -2.77 -16.21
N GLU A 339 21.38 -2.85 -17.51
CA GLU A 339 21.18 -1.75 -18.47
C GLU A 339 21.78 -0.40 -18.05
N GLY A 340 22.91 -0.43 -17.34
CA GLY A 340 23.63 0.77 -16.86
C GLY A 340 23.26 1.22 -15.44
N ASN A 341 22.31 0.55 -14.80
CA ASN A 341 21.94 0.78 -13.40
C ASN A 341 22.61 -0.23 -12.48
N HIS A 342 23.09 0.25 -11.34
CA HIS A 342 23.67 -0.56 -10.28
C HIS A 342 22.57 -0.90 -9.26
N VAL A 343 22.30 -2.19 -9.07
CA VAL A 343 21.24 -2.67 -8.18
C VAL A 343 21.84 -3.62 -7.15
N LEU A 344 21.60 -3.36 -5.87
CA LEU A 344 21.89 -4.31 -4.80
C LEU A 344 20.68 -5.24 -4.62
N ALA A 345 20.81 -6.48 -5.09
CA ALA A 345 19.82 -7.52 -4.88
C ALA A 345 20.02 -8.13 -3.49
N MET A 346 18.97 -8.19 -2.67
CA MET A 346 19.05 -8.62 -1.27
C MET A 346 17.94 -9.58 -0.91
N SER A 347 18.26 -10.57 -0.06
CA SER A 347 17.26 -11.48 0.50
C SER A 347 17.32 -11.51 2.02
N PHE A 348 16.15 -11.46 2.66
CA PHE A 348 15.97 -11.60 4.11
C PHE A 348 15.08 -12.80 4.39
N TYR A 349 15.53 -13.75 5.20
CA TYR A 349 14.77 -14.98 5.44
C TYR A 349 15.20 -15.67 6.72
N PRO A 350 14.34 -16.48 7.36
CA PRO A 350 14.70 -17.18 8.58
C PRO A 350 15.41 -18.52 8.30
N ASN A 351 15.97 -19.14 9.34
CA ASN A 351 16.62 -20.46 9.22
C ASN A 351 15.68 -21.57 8.70
N GLU A 352 14.38 -21.45 8.95
CA GLU A 352 13.34 -22.36 8.49
C GLU A 352 13.22 -22.39 6.95
N ALA A 353 13.73 -21.36 6.26
CA ALA A 353 13.71 -21.23 4.81
C ALA A 353 14.91 -21.92 4.13
N GLU A 354 15.90 -22.38 4.91
CA GLU A 354 17.10 -23.02 4.42
C GLU A 354 16.89 -24.48 4.00
N PRO A 355 17.62 -24.97 2.97
CA PRO A 355 18.62 -24.26 2.18
C PRO A 355 18.04 -23.66 0.89
N LEU A 356 16.71 -23.57 0.75
CA LEU A 356 16.09 -23.16 -0.50
C LEU A 356 16.39 -21.68 -0.79
N TRP A 357 16.29 -20.83 0.24
CA TRP A 357 16.44 -19.39 0.09
C TRP A 357 17.88 -18.96 -0.16
N SER A 358 18.85 -19.44 0.62
CA SER A 358 20.27 -19.13 0.36
C SER A 358 20.77 -19.60 -1.01
N ARG A 359 20.14 -20.63 -1.59
CA ARG A 359 20.53 -21.14 -2.91
C ARG A 359 19.94 -20.35 -4.06
N TYR A 360 18.74 -19.80 -3.91
CA TYR A 360 17.97 -19.35 -5.06
C TYR A 360 17.39 -17.95 -4.95
N SER A 361 17.17 -17.38 -3.76
CA SER A 361 16.38 -16.16 -3.63
C SER A 361 17.05 -14.95 -4.32
N THR A 362 18.26 -14.59 -3.90
CA THR A 362 18.99 -13.46 -4.50
C THR A 362 19.33 -13.70 -5.98
N ALA A 363 19.63 -14.94 -6.37
CA ALA A 363 19.81 -15.30 -7.77
C ALA A 363 18.50 -15.14 -8.60
N ALA A 364 17.33 -15.39 -7.99
CA ALA A 364 16.03 -15.19 -8.64
C ALA A 364 15.71 -13.69 -8.78
N ILE A 365 16.13 -12.84 -7.84
CA ILE A 365 16.05 -11.38 -7.99
C ILE A 365 16.89 -10.94 -9.19
N VAL A 366 18.16 -11.36 -9.27
CA VAL A 366 19.05 -11.08 -10.40
C VAL A 366 18.41 -11.51 -11.73
N HIS A 367 17.91 -12.75 -11.80
CA HIS A 367 17.20 -13.23 -12.98
C HIS A 367 15.97 -12.37 -13.34
N THR A 368 15.22 -11.93 -12.33
CA THR A 368 14.05 -11.06 -12.50
C THR A 368 14.45 -9.70 -13.08
N LEU A 369 15.51 -9.09 -12.56
CA LEU A 369 16.05 -7.83 -13.07
C LEU A 369 16.44 -7.95 -14.55
N ASP A 370 17.13 -9.02 -14.93
CA ASP A 370 17.53 -9.28 -16.33
C ASP A 370 16.35 -9.55 -17.26
N VAL A 371 15.37 -10.34 -16.80
CA VAL A 371 14.23 -10.71 -17.64
C VAL A 371 13.32 -9.51 -17.85
N TYR A 372 12.89 -8.84 -16.77
CA TYR A 372 11.90 -7.78 -16.91
C TYR A 372 12.48 -6.53 -17.55
N SER A 373 13.73 -6.14 -17.25
CA SER A 373 14.34 -4.97 -17.89
C SER A 373 14.40 -5.12 -19.41
N ARG A 374 14.67 -6.33 -19.93
CA ARG A 374 14.65 -6.61 -21.38
C ARG A 374 13.28 -6.44 -22.04
N TYR A 375 12.18 -6.65 -21.30
CA TYR A 375 10.82 -6.59 -21.85
C TYR A 375 10.12 -5.26 -21.58
N THR A 376 10.57 -4.47 -20.60
CA THR A 376 9.92 -3.22 -20.21
C THR A 376 10.87 -2.03 -20.33
N PHE A 377 11.54 -1.67 -19.24
CA PHE A 377 12.47 -0.56 -19.12
C PHE A 377 13.55 -0.95 -18.08
N PRO A 378 14.75 -0.35 -18.16
CA PRO A 378 15.81 -0.56 -17.19
C PRO A 378 15.28 -0.42 -15.76
N TYR A 379 15.52 -1.41 -14.89
CA TYR A 379 15.12 -1.30 -13.49
C TYR A 379 15.72 -0.02 -12.87
N PRO A 380 14.91 0.94 -12.40
CA PRO A 380 15.39 2.30 -12.17
C PRO A 380 15.90 2.56 -10.74
N TYR A 381 15.78 1.58 -9.84
CA TYR A 381 16.05 1.77 -8.41
C TYR A 381 17.35 1.08 -7.97
N PRO A 382 18.01 1.59 -6.91
CA PRO A 382 19.32 1.10 -6.48
C PRO A 382 19.27 -0.23 -5.71
N VAL A 383 18.10 -0.69 -5.28
CA VAL A 383 17.94 -1.91 -4.46
C VAL A 383 16.76 -2.74 -4.96
N ALA A 384 16.86 -4.06 -4.84
CA ALA A 384 15.77 -4.99 -5.08
C ALA A 384 15.75 -6.08 -4.00
N ILE A 385 14.62 -6.27 -3.32
CA ILE A 385 14.56 -7.09 -2.10
C ILE A 385 13.55 -8.22 -2.25
N SER A 386 13.90 -9.41 -1.76
CA SER A 386 12.97 -10.50 -1.48
C SER A 386 12.98 -10.83 0.01
N VAL A 387 11.81 -10.97 0.61
CA VAL A 387 11.67 -11.34 2.03
C VAL A 387 10.90 -12.64 2.13
N ASN A 388 11.34 -13.55 2.98
CA ASN A 388 10.56 -14.72 3.39
C ASN A 388 9.83 -14.42 4.70
N GLY A 389 8.51 -14.42 4.64
CA GLY A 389 7.68 -14.17 5.80
C GLY A 389 6.20 -14.51 5.57
N PRO A 390 5.30 -13.90 6.35
CA PRO A 390 3.88 -14.25 6.40
C PRO A 390 3.04 -13.94 5.14
N VAL A 391 3.46 -13.03 4.26
CA VAL A 391 2.63 -12.41 3.21
C VAL A 391 2.83 -13.05 1.83
#